data_AF-A0A382F3Y6-F1
#
_entry.id   AF-A0A382F3Y6-F1
#
_cell.length_a   1.000
_cell.length_b   1.000
_cell.length_c   1.000
_cell.angle_alpha   90.00
_cell.angle_beta   90.00
_cell.angle_gamma   90.00
#
_symmetry.space_group_name_H-M   'P 1'
#
loop_
_entity.id
_entity.type
_entity.pdbx_description
1 polymer ?
#
loop_
_entity_poly.entity_id
_entity_poly.type
_entity_poly.pdbx_seq_one_letter_code
_entity_poly.pdbx_strand_id
1 'polypeptide(L)' 'MLGLLGSNGTGKSTFMNIVLGLLKPDYGDIFLDKTKLTTLPIHERSKI' A
#
# COMPACT_ATOMS: atom_id res chain seq x y z
N MET A 1 15.57 -4.05 -7.46
CA MET A 1 14.23 -3.89 -8.08
C MET A 1 13.38 -5.08 -7.67
N LEU A 2 12.25 -4.85 -7.00
CA LEU A 2 11.29 -5.88 -6.62
C LEU A 2 10.06 -5.77 -7.52
N GLY A 3 9.42 -6.88 -7.84
CA GLY A 3 8.21 -6.93 -8.66
C GLY A 3 7.16 -7.86 -8.07
N LEU A 4 5.89 -7.50 -8.20
CA LEU A 4 4.75 -8.37 -7.87
C LEU A 4 4.36 -9.19 -9.11
N LEU A 5 4.41 -10.52 -9.00
CA LEU A 5 4.01 -11.45 -10.06
C LEU A 5 2.77 -12.25 -9.65
N GLY A 6 1.92 -12.58 -10.62
CA GLY A 6 0.69 -13.36 -10.43
C GLY A 6 -0.26 -13.20 -11.62
N SER A 7 -1.31 -14.02 -11.72
CA SER A 7 -2.30 -13.93 -12.79
C SER A 7 -3.19 -12.68 -12.66
N ASN A 8 -3.95 -12.36 -13.72
CA ASN A 8 -4.98 -11.32 -13.64
C ASN A 8 -6.03 -11.70 -12.59
N GLY A 9 -6.38 -10.77 -11.71
CA GLY A 9 -7.33 -11.01 -10.62
C GLY A 9 -6.71 -11.46 -9.29
N THR A 10 -5.42 -11.78 -9.20
CA THR A 10 -4.76 -12.14 -7.91
C THR A 10 -4.63 -10.96 -6.93
N GLY A 11 -5.07 -9.76 -7.30
CA GLY A 11 -5.07 -8.59 -6.39
C GLY A 11 -3.78 -7.74 -6.41
N LYS A 12 -2.90 -7.89 -7.40
CA LYS A 12 -1.68 -7.06 -7.53
C LYS A 12 -1.97 -5.56 -7.56
N SER A 13 -2.96 -5.14 -8.36
CA SER A 13 -3.37 -3.74 -8.43
C SER A 13 -4.03 -3.27 -7.13
N THR A 14 -4.83 -4.14 -6.49
CA THR A 14 -5.44 -3.87 -5.19
C THR A 14 -4.35 -3.65 -4.13
N PHE A 15 -3.34 -4.52 -4.09
CA PHE A 15 -2.19 -4.38 -3.21
C PHE A 15 -1.46 -3.05 -3.43
N MET A 16 -1.14 -2.71 -4.68
CA MET A 16 -0.49 -1.43 -5.00
C MET A 16 -1.34 -0.24 -4.55
N ASN A 17 -2.65 -0.25 -4.77
CA ASN A 17 -3.55 0.82 -4.32
C ASN A 17 -3.56 0.96 -2.79
N ILE A 18 -3.48 -0.14 -2.05
CA ILE A 18 -3.41 -0.12 -0.58
C ILE A 18 -2.08 0.50 -0.10
N VAL A 19 -0.96 0.08 -0.70
CA VAL A 19 0.38 0.63 -0.38
C VAL A 19 0.45 2.12 -0.68
N LEU A 20 -0.10 2.56 -1.81
CA LEU A 20 -0.17 3.98 -2.20
C LEU A 20 -1.17 4.79 -1.36
N GLY A 21 -2.08 4.14 -0.62
CA GLY A 21 -3.11 4.81 0.18
C GLY A 21 -4.31 5.27 -0.63
N LEU A 22 -4.48 4.76 -1.85
CA LEU A 22 -5.67 4.92 -2.68
C LEU A 22 -6.83 4.03 -2.22
N LEU A 23 -6.52 2.94 -1.52
CA LEU A 23 -7.49 2.02 -0.94
C LEU A 23 -7.12 1.74 0.53
N LYS A 24 -8.10 1.72 1.43
CA LYS A 24 -7.86 1.31 2.82
C LYS A 24 -7.83 -0.23 2.91
N PRO A 25 -6.88 -0.82 3.65
CA PRO A 25 -6.95 -2.23 3.97
C PRO A 25 -8.12 -2.50 4.90
N ASP A 26 -8.76 -3.65 4.75
CA ASP A 26 -9.84 -4.07 5.66
C ASP A 26 -9.31 -4.43 7.05
N TYR A 27 -8.11 -5.01 7.11
CA TYR A 27 -7.44 -5.43 8.34
C TYR A 27 -5.93 -5.23 8.25
N GLY A 28 -5.28 -5.16 9.43
CA GLY A 28 -3.84 -5.02 9.55
C GLY A 28 -3.34 -3.59 9.40
N ASP A 29 -2.02 -3.45 9.43
CA ASP A 29 -1.34 -2.15 9.40
C ASP A 29 -0.16 -2.14 8.45
N ILE A 30 0.08 -0.99 7.83
CA ILE A 30 1.20 -0.75 6.91
C ILE A 30 2.21 0.14 7.62
N PHE A 31 3.46 -0.31 7.63
CA PHE A 31 4.57 0.45 8.21
C PHE A 31 5.67 0.65 7.17
N LEU A 32 6.27 1.83 7.20
CA LEU A 32 7.55 2.10 6.54
C LEU A 32 8.53 2.48 7.65
N ASP A 33 9.54 1.63 7.85
CA ASP A 33 10.42 1.65 9.02
C ASP A 33 9.64 1.67 10.35
N LYS A 34 9.65 2.79 11.07
CA LYS A 34 8.93 3.00 12.34
C LYS A 34 7.66 3.83 12.17
N THR A 35 7.34 4.26 10.95
CA THR A 35 6.22 5.14 10.66
C THR A 35 5.01 4.32 10.21
N LYS A 36 3.88 4.49 10.90
CA LYS A 36 2.62 3.87 10.53
C LYS A 36 1.98 4.64 9.37
N LEU A 37 1.85 3.99 8.21
CA LEU A 37 1.27 4.58 7.00
C LEU A 37 -0.23 4.36 6.88
N THR A 38 -0.81 3.37 7.58
CA THR A 38 -2.21 2.90 7.38
C THR A 38 -3.23 4.04 7.28
N THR A 39 -3.07 5.08 8.10
CA THR A 39 -3.99 6.21 8.20
C THR A 39 -3.56 7.44 7.40
N LEU A 40 -2.33 7.47 6.86
CA LEU A 40 -1.80 8.63 6.15
C LEU A 40 -2.40 8.74 4.74
N PRO A 41 -2.82 9.94 4.31
CA PRO A 41 -3.28 10.17 2.94
C PRO A 41 -2.11 10.19 1.95
N ILE A 42 -2.40 9.94 0.66
CA ILE A 42 -1.37 9.79 -0.38
C ILE A 42 -0.39 10.97 -0.50
N HIS A 43 -0.87 12.20 -0.29
CA HIS A 43 -0.06 13.43 -0.38
C HIS A 43 0.91 13.61 0.80
N GLU A 44 0.66 12.91 1.92
CA GLU A 44 1.61 12.83 3.03
C GLU A 44 2.59 11.68 2.80
N ARG A 45 2.12 10.54 2.27
CA ARG A 45 2.98 9.39 1.94
C ARG A 45 4.06 9.72 0.92
N SER A 46 3.81 10.63 -0.02
CA SER A 46 4.80 11.02 -1.05
C SER A 46 5.94 11.89 -0.54
N LYS A 47 5.87 12.38 0.70
CA LYS A 47 6.88 13.25 1.32
C LYS A 47 7.84 12.48 2.24
N ILE A 48 7.56 11.21 2.47
CA ILE A 48 8.38 10.27 3.25
C ILE A 48 9.36 9.61 2.29
#